data_AF-A0A246JGZ2-F1
#
_entry.id   AF-A0A246JGZ2-F1
#
_cell.length_a   1.000
_cell.length_b   1.000
_cell.length_c   1.000
_cell.angle_alpha   90.00
_cell.angle_beta   90.00
_cell.angle_gamma   90.00
#
_symmetry.space_group_name_H-M   'P 1'
#
loop_
_entity.id
_entity.type
_entity.pdbx_description
1 polymer ?
#
loop_
_entity_poly.entity_id
_entity_poly.type
_entity_poly.pdbx_seq_one_letter_code
_entity_poly.pdbx_strand_id
1 'polypeptide(L)'
;MTDFSKLRGETRPANLDPVAEAAYWREHYAKRPYIEPGDTHDDFGPAYAYGVDAFARFPDRDFDDFESELHRDWGSQRQGSSLEWARAKPAVKDAWQRIKEASNMPPSTR
;
A
#
# COMPACT_ATOMS: atom_id res chain seq x y z
N MET A 1 -12.17 -10.94 -39.47
CA MET A 1 -11.65 -9.69 -38.92
C MET A 1 -11.87 -9.75 -37.42
N THR A 2 -10.85 -10.22 -36.71
CA THR A 2 -10.84 -10.20 -35.25
C THR A 2 -10.50 -8.79 -34.79
N ASP A 3 -11.05 -8.42 -33.65
CA ASP A 3 -10.55 -7.40 -32.72
C ASP A 3 -11.21 -6.01 -32.73
N PHE A 4 -11.97 -5.77 -31.65
CA PHE A 4 -11.88 -4.55 -30.84
C PHE A 4 -12.08 -4.97 -29.39
N SER A 5 -11.19 -5.83 -28.90
CA SER A 5 -11.06 -6.08 -27.46
C SER A 5 -10.53 -4.79 -26.86
N LYS A 6 -11.50 -3.96 -26.47
CA LYS A 6 -11.38 -2.67 -25.82
C LYS A 6 -10.17 -2.65 -24.89
N LEU A 7 -9.15 -1.94 -25.35
CA LEU A 7 -8.00 -1.47 -24.60
C LEU A 7 -8.41 -1.05 -23.18
N ARG A 8 -8.19 -1.91 -22.19
CA ARG A 8 -7.83 -1.42 -20.86
C ARG A 8 -6.33 -1.24 -20.91
N GLY A 9 -5.91 0.01 -21.13
CA GLY A 9 -4.57 0.42 -20.75
C GLY A 9 -4.46 0.23 -19.24
N GLU A 10 -3.99 -0.94 -18.81
CA GLU A 10 -3.54 -1.15 -17.44
C GLU A 10 -2.18 -0.46 -17.29
N THR A 11 -2.16 0.87 -17.35
CA THR A 11 -1.03 1.62 -16.78
C THR A 11 -1.12 1.44 -15.27
N ARG A 12 -0.63 0.30 -14.77
CA ARG A 12 -0.18 0.24 -13.38
C ARG A 12 0.78 1.42 -13.22
N PRO A 13 0.62 2.29 -12.22
CA PRO A 13 1.57 3.35 -11.99
C PRO A 13 2.97 2.74 -12.00
N ALA A 14 3.88 3.31 -12.78
CA ALA A 14 5.22 2.75 -13.01
C ALA A 14 6.03 2.55 -11.72
N ASN A 15 5.54 3.08 -10.59
CA ASN A 15 6.11 2.99 -9.25
C ASN A 15 5.52 1.88 -8.35
N LEU A 16 4.60 1.03 -8.85
CA LEU A 16 4.11 -0.14 -8.10
C LEU A 16 5.03 -1.36 -8.30
N ASP A 17 6.24 -1.29 -7.74
CA ASP A 17 7.10 -2.47 -7.58
C ASP A 17 6.99 -2.96 -6.12
N PRO A 18 6.30 -4.10 -5.87
CA PRO A 18 6.10 -4.62 -4.53
C PRO A 18 7.41 -4.97 -3.81
N VAL A 19 8.46 -5.35 -4.54
CA VAL A 19 9.77 -5.69 -3.96
C VAL A 19 10.50 -4.42 -3.52
N ALA A 20 10.47 -3.38 -4.35
CA ALA A 20 11.05 -2.09 -4.01
C ALA A 20 10.35 -1.45 -2.80
N GLU A 21 9.02 -1.53 -2.75
CA GLU A 21 8.25 -1.01 -1.62
C GLU A 21 8.50 -1.82 -0.35
N ALA A 22 8.56 -3.15 -0.43
CA ALA A 22 8.91 -3.99 0.72
C ALA A 22 10.31 -3.66 1.27
N ALA A 23 11.29 -3.43 0.39
CA ALA A 23 12.63 -3.00 0.79
C ALA A 23 12.61 -1.63 1.48
N TYR A 24 11.92 -0.64 0.88
CA TYR A 24 11.77 0.69 1.45
C TYR A 24 11.17 0.63 2.86
N TRP A 25 10.06 -0.09 3.04
CA TRP A 25 9.40 -0.19 4.33
C TRP A 25 10.24 -0.92 5.36
N ARG A 26 11.01 -1.93 4.98
CA ARG A 26 11.97 -2.60 5.87
C ARG A 26 13.03 -1.66 6.43
N GLU A 27 13.48 -0.69 5.64
CA GLU A 27 14.49 0.29 6.05
C GLU A 27 13.90 1.48 6.83
N HIS A 28 12.64 1.84 6.57
CA HIS A 28 12.04 3.08 7.07
C HIS A 28 11.01 2.90 8.19
N TYR A 29 10.46 1.69 8.39
CA TYR A 29 9.35 1.48 9.35
C TYR A 29 9.72 2.01 10.75
N ALA A 30 10.93 1.72 11.25
CA ALA A 30 11.34 2.07 12.61
C ALA A 30 11.35 3.59 12.91
N LYS A 31 11.27 4.43 11.88
CA LYS A 31 11.23 5.90 12.01
C LYS A 31 9.81 6.47 11.97
N ARG A 32 8.79 5.62 11.75
CA ARG A 32 7.41 6.08 11.61
C ARG A 32 6.81 6.39 12.98
N PRO A 33 5.97 7.43 13.11
CA PRO A 33 5.51 7.94 14.40
C PRO A 33 4.55 6.99 15.14
N TYR A 34 4.04 5.96 14.46
CA TYR A 34 3.15 4.95 15.03
C TYR A 34 3.89 3.68 15.48
N ILE A 35 5.21 3.62 15.27
CA ILE A 35 6.06 2.53 15.77
C ILE A 35 6.49 2.85 17.21
N GLU A 36 6.33 1.85 18.07
CA GLU A 36 6.64 1.85 19.49
C GLU A 36 7.88 0.95 19.76
N PRO A 37 8.59 1.16 20.89
CA PRO A 37 9.70 0.29 21.26
C PRO A 37 9.26 -1.18 21.40
N GLY A 38 9.92 -2.06 20.66
CA GLY A 38 9.64 -3.50 20.65
C GLY A 38 8.81 -3.98 19.46
N ASP A 39 8.22 -3.06 18.68
CA ASP A 39 7.61 -3.40 17.40
C ASP A 39 8.66 -3.90 16.40
N THR A 40 8.27 -4.83 15.54
CA THR A 40 9.16 -5.35 14.50
C THR A 40 8.61 -5.08 13.10
N HIS A 41 9.50 -5.13 12.11
CA HIS A 41 9.06 -5.10 10.72
C HIS A 41 8.17 -6.29 10.37
N ASP A 42 8.32 -7.45 11.02
CA ASP A 42 7.49 -8.63 10.72
C ASP A 42 6.02 -8.38 11.06
N ASP A 43 5.77 -7.64 12.15
CA ASP A 43 4.42 -7.21 12.54
C ASP A 43 3.81 -6.23 11.54
N PHE A 44 4.61 -5.27 11.05
CA PHE A 44 4.11 -4.17 10.20
C PHE A 44 4.22 -4.42 8.69
N GLY A 45 5.09 -5.31 8.26
CA GLY A 45 5.36 -5.63 6.85
C GLY A 45 4.09 -5.98 6.07
N PRO A 46 3.23 -6.87 6.58
CA PRO A 46 1.95 -7.19 5.94
C PRO A 46 1.01 -5.99 5.81
N ALA A 47 1.07 -5.02 6.74
CA ALA A 47 0.26 -3.80 6.67
C ALA A 47 0.73 -2.88 5.53
N TYR A 48 2.04 -2.72 5.35
CA TYR A 48 2.59 -1.95 4.22
C TYR A 48 2.26 -2.60 2.88
N ALA A 49 2.46 -3.92 2.76
CA ALA A 49 2.11 -4.67 1.57
C ALA A 49 0.61 -4.53 1.24
N TYR A 50 -0.25 -4.52 2.27
CA TYR A 50 -1.67 -4.33 2.08
C TYR A 50 -2.04 -2.90 1.61
N GLY A 51 -1.33 -1.88 2.08
CA GLY A 51 -1.50 -0.51 1.57
C GLY A 51 -1.09 -0.37 0.10
N VAL A 52 -0.04 -1.07 -0.32
CA VAL A 52 0.39 -1.13 -1.73
C VAL A 52 -0.67 -1.80 -2.62
N ASP A 53 -1.19 -2.96 -2.19
CA ASP A 53 -2.28 -3.65 -2.89
C ASP A 53 -3.54 -2.76 -2.98
N ALA A 54 -3.89 -2.10 -1.88
CA ALA A 54 -5.04 -1.22 -1.82
C ALA A 54 -4.94 -0.06 -2.83
N PHE A 55 -3.76 0.53 -3.02
CA PHE A 55 -3.56 1.57 -4.04
C PHE A 55 -3.68 1.00 -5.45
N ALA A 56 -3.11 -0.19 -5.69
CA ALA A 56 -3.22 -0.86 -6.99
C ALA A 56 -4.68 -1.15 -7.40
N ARG A 57 -5.55 -1.43 -6.42
CA ARG A 57 -6.98 -1.67 -6.63
C ARG A 57 -7.80 -0.40 -6.79
N PHE A 58 -7.46 0.64 -6.04
CA PHE A 58 -8.26 1.87 -5.91
C PHE A 58 -7.40 3.15 -6.03
N PRO A 59 -6.73 3.38 -7.18
CA PRO A 59 -5.81 4.51 -7.32
C PRO A 59 -6.53 5.87 -7.32
N ASP A 60 -7.79 5.92 -7.76
CA ASP A 60 -8.59 7.15 -7.91
C ASP A 60 -9.47 7.47 -6.69
N ARG A 61 -9.33 6.73 -5.59
CA ARG A 61 -10.14 6.93 -4.37
C ARG A 61 -9.35 7.65 -3.28
N ASP A 62 -10.04 8.10 -2.24
CA ASP A 62 -9.41 8.49 -0.99
C ASP A 62 -9.46 7.35 0.02
N PHE A 63 -8.37 7.19 0.80
CA PHE A 63 -8.21 6.09 1.74
C PHE A 63 -9.41 5.93 2.68
N ASP A 64 -9.95 7.06 3.16
CA ASP A 64 -11.03 7.09 4.13
C ASP A 64 -12.36 6.56 3.53
N ASP A 65 -12.54 6.56 2.19
CA ASP A 65 -13.75 6.03 1.53
C ASP A 65 -13.85 4.51 1.60
N PHE A 66 -12.72 3.81 1.68
CA PHE A 66 -12.67 2.35 1.65
C PHE A 66 -11.95 1.73 2.85
N GLU A 67 -11.61 2.55 3.85
CA GLU A 67 -11.00 2.10 5.11
C GLU A 67 -11.79 0.96 5.76
N SER A 68 -13.13 1.08 5.78
CA SER A 68 -14.00 0.08 6.41
C SER A 68 -13.92 -1.28 5.71
N GLU A 69 -13.70 -1.30 4.39
CA GLU A 69 -13.48 -2.52 3.63
C GLU A 69 -12.10 -3.11 3.97
N LEU A 70 -11.07 -2.26 4.04
CA LEU A 70 -9.72 -2.71 4.40
C LEU A 70 -9.69 -3.33 5.80
N HIS A 71 -10.38 -2.70 6.75
CA HIS A 71 -10.50 -3.19 8.13
C HIS A 71 -11.12 -4.58 8.16
N ARG A 72 -12.26 -4.77 7.49
CA ARG A 72 -12.95 -6.06 7.46
C ARG A 72 -12.06 -7.17 6.92
N ASP A 73 -11.26 -6.88 5.91
CA ASP A 73 -10.45 -7.87 5.22
C ASP A 73 -9.07 -8.08 5.88
N TRP A 74 -8.65 -7.19 6.80
CA TRP A 74 -7.33 -7.24 7.44
C TRP A 74 -7.02 -8.57 8.10
N GLY A 75 -7.99 -9.20 8.77
CA GLY A 75 -7.79 -10.49 9.43
C GLY A 75 -7.30 -11.60 8.49
N SER A 76 -7.74 -11.58 7.22
CA SER A 76 -7.27 -12.52 6.20
C SER A 76 -5.98 -12.04 5.51
N GLN A 77 -5.74 -10.73 5.46
CA GLN A 77 -4.59 -10.15 4.76
C GLN A 77 -3.32 -10.05 5.60
N ARG A 78 -3.43 -10.09 6.94
CA ARG A 78 -2.30 -9.89 7.85
C ARG A 78 -1.22 -10.99 7.78
N GLN A 79 -1.51 -12.15 7.18
CA GLN A 79 -0.54 -13.20 6.80
C GLN A 79 0.57 -13.48 7.85
N GLY A 80 0.18 -13.67 9.11
CA GLY A 80 1.11 -13.96 10.21
C GLY A 80 1.47 -12.77 11.09
N SER A 81 1.14 -11.54 10.69
CA SER A 81 1.25 -10.35 11.54
C SER A 81 0.38 -10.48 12.78
N SER A 82 0.94 -10.04 13.92
CA SER A 82 0.26 -9.98 15.20
C SER A 82 -0.65 -8.75 15.36
N LEU A 83 -0.61 -7.80 14.41
CA LEU A 83 -1.28 -6.52 14.56
C LEU A 83 -2.80 -6.63 14.39
N GLU A 84 -3.50 -5.96 15.31
CA GLU A 84 -4.90 -5.60 15.14
C GLU A 84 -5.03 -4.38 14.22
N TRP A 85 -6.21 -4.19 13.62
CA TRP A 85 -6.42 -3.13 12.62
C TRP A 85 -6.03 -1.74 13.11
N ALA A 86 -6.32 -1.39 14.37
CA ALA A 86 -5.97 -0.08 14.91
C ALA A 86 -4.47 0.23 14.84
N ARG A 87 -3.60 -0.79 14.99
CA ARG A 87 -2.14 -0.68 14.89
C ARG A 87 -1.65 -0.80 13.45
N ALA A 88 -2.31 -1.61 12.63
CA ALA A 88 -1.96 -1.79 11.22
C ALA A 88 -2.37 -0.59 10.34
N LYS A 89 -3.56 -0.02 10.56
CA LYS A 89 -4.16 1.09 9.79
C LYS A 89 -3.18 2.20 9.43
N PRO A 90 -2.43 2.79 10.39
CA PRO A 90 -1.52 3.88 10.04
C PRO A 90 -0.44 3.45 9.04
N ALA A 91 0.08 2.22 9.12
CA ALA A 91 1.05 1.68 8.17
C ALA A 91 0.43 1.39 6.79
N VAL A 92 -0.81 0.85 6.75
CA VAL A 92 -1.56 0.65 5.51
C VAL A 92 -1.77 2.00 4.80
N LYS A 93 -2.19 3.03 5.55
CA LYS A 93 -2.43 4.38 5.01
C LYS A 93 -1.13 5.00 4.50
N ASP A 94 -0.02 4.83 5.21
CA ASP A 94 1.29 5.37 4.85
C ASP A 94 1.82 4.79 3.54
N ALA A 95 1.75 3.46 3.38
CA ALA A 95 2.08 2.77 2.13
C ALA A 95 1.22 3.26 0.96
N TRP A 96 -0.09 3.34 1.18
CA TRP A 96 -1.02 3.83 0.17
C TRP A 96 -0.72 5.29 -0.24
N GLN A 97 -0.50 6.18 0.74
CA GLN A 97 -0.22 7.60 0.51
C GLN A 97 1.09 7.80 -0.24
N ARG A 98 2.15 7.08 0.13
CA ARG A 98 3.45 7.13 -0.54
C ARG A 98 3.32 6.86 -2.04
N ILE A 99 2.55 5.85 -2.43
CA ILE A 99 2.37 5.52 -3.84
C ILE A 99 1.47 6.54 -4.53
N LYS A 100 0.41 7.02 -3.86
CA LYS A 100 -0.41 8.12 -4.38
C LYS A 100 0.43 9.36 -4.69
N GLU A 101 1.30 9.77 -3.77
CA GLU A 101 2.21 10.90 -3.96
C GLU A 101 3.21 10.66 -5.09
N ALA A 102 3.81 9.47 -5.15
CA ALA A 102 4.72 9.08 -6.22
C ALA A 102 4.03 8.98 -7.60
N SER A 103 2.72 8.72 -7.63
CA SER A 103 1.90 8.65 -8.84
C SER A 103 1.37 10.01 -9.29
N ASN A 104 1.18 10.94 -8.34
CA ASN A 104 0.69 12.30 -8.58
C ASN A 104 1.82 13.30 -8.86
N MET A 105 3.06 12.82 -8.99
CA MET A 105 4.21 13.61 -9.40
C MET A 105 4.14 13.88 -10.92
N PRO A 106 4.23 15.15 -11.39
CA PRO A 106 4.39 15.42 -12.83
C PRO A 106 5.68 14.74 -13.33
N PRO A 107 5.74 14.30 -14.59
CA PRO A 107 6.88 13.53 -15.09
C PRO A 107 8.18 14.29 -14.81
N SER A 108 9.09 13.68 -14.05
CA SER A 108 10.45 14.18 -13.90
C SER A 108 11.06 14.28 -15.29
N THR A 109 11.21 15.53 -15.77
CA THR A 109 12.00 15.86 -16.95
C THR A 109 13.41 15.32 -16.74
N ARG A 110 13.83 14.48 -17.68
CA ARG A 110 15.21 13.99 -17.81
C ARG A 110 16.14 15.09 -18.32
#